data_AF-A0AAX4FTJ5-F1
#
_entry.id   AF-A0AAX4FTJ5-F1
#
_cell.length_a   1.000
_cell.length_b   1.000
_cell.length_c   1.000
_cell.angle_alpha   90.00
_cell.angle_beta   90.00
_cell.angle_gamma   90.00
#
_symmetry.space_group_name_H-M   'P 1'
#
loop_
_entity.id
_entity.type
_entity.pdbx_description
1 polymer ?
#
loop_
_entity_poly.entity_id
_entity_poly.type
_entity_poly.pdbx_seq_one_letter_code
_entity_poly.pdbx_strand_id
1 'polypeptide(L)' 'MRSHTLYLSDLAAALEKIEEFTAGMIYDQFLHDDRTQSAVIRKFEIIGEAARFRCPSGRSIPPFPGARWRGCGIN' A
#
# COMPACT_ATOMS: atom_id res chain seq x y z
N MET A 1 -2.31 -3.44 21.28
CA MET A 1 -2.29 -4.13 19.96
C MET A 1 -3.39 -3.53 19.09
N ARG A 2 -3.06 -2.85 17.99
CA ARG A 2 -4.07 -2.41 17.01
C ARG A 2 -4.53 -3.65 16.22
N SER A 3 -5.82 -3.99 16.31
CA SER A 3 -6.41 -5.11 15.58
C SER A 3 -6.19 -4.99 14.07
N HIS A 4 -6.01 -6.10 13.37
CA HIS A 4 -5.86 -6.14 11.91
C HIS A 4 -6.99 -5.40 11.16
N THR A 5 -8.16 -5.30 11.79
CA THR A 5 -9.30 -4.50 11.35
C THR A 5 -8.96 -3.04 11.08
N LEU A 6 -8.13 -2.40 11.93
CA LEU A 6 -7.69 -1.02 11.72
C LEU A 6 -6.85 -0.87 10.44
N TYR A 7 -6.06 -1.89 10.09
CA TYR A 7 -5.29 -1.87 8.84
C TYR A 7 -6.18 -1.96 7.62
N LEU A 8 -7.16 -2.85 7.65
CA LEU A 8 -8.13 -2.95 6.57
C LEU A 8 -8.95 -1.66 6.44
N SER A 9 -9.28 -0.99 7.55
CA SER A 9 -9.94 0.32 7.52
C SER A 9 -9.03 1.42 6.96
N ASP A 10 -7.76 1.48 7.36
CA ASP A 10 -6.79 2.46 6.83
C ASP A 10 -6.59 2.26 5.32
N LEU A 11 -6.49 1.00 4.88
CA LEU A 11 -6.40 0.61 3.47
C LEU A 11 -7.66 1.01 2.70
N ALA A 12 -8.84 0.68 3.22
CA ALA A 12 -10.11 1.00 2.59
C ALA A 12 -10.29 2.52 2.43
N ALA A 13 -9.99 3.31 3.47
CA ALA A 13 -10.06 4.76 3.40
C ALA A 13 -9.05 5.35 2.41
N ALA A 14 -7.87 4.74 2.25
CA ALA A 14 -6.90 5.18 1.27
C ALA A 14 -7.34 4.83 -0.17
N LEU A 15 -7.95 3.67 -0.38
CA LEU A 15 -8.52 3.27 -1.68
C LEU A 15 -9.70 4.15 -2.08
N GLU A 16 -10.61 4.45 -1.15
CA GLU A 16 -11.74 5.36 -1.37
C GLU A 16 -11.25 6.75 -1.82
N LYS A 17 -10.15 7.25 -1.24
CA LYS A 17 -9.51 8.50 -1.70
C LYS A 17 -8.89 8.39 -3.09
N ILE A 18 -8.29 7.26 -3.44
CA ILE A 18 -7.76 7.01 -4.79
C ILE A 18 -8.89 6.98 -5.81
N GLU A 19 -10.01 6.36 -5.47
CA GLU A 19 -11.23 6.36 -6.30
C GLU A 19 -11.77 7.78 -6.47
N GLU A 20 -11.83 8.59 -5.41
CA GLU A 20 -12.20 10.01 -5.51
C GLU A 20 -11.25 10.81 -6.42
N PHE A 21 -9.94 10.58 -6.33
CA PHE A 21 -8.97 11.30 -7.18
C PHE A 21 -9.04 10.90 -8.64
N THR A 22 -9.38 9.64 -8.92
CA THR A 22 -9.47 9.09 -10.28
C THR A 22 -10.90 9.16 -10.84
N ALA A 23 -11.88 9.61 -10.05
CA ALA A 23 -13.27 9.70 -10.44
C ALA A 23 -13.46 10.64 -11.63
N GLY A 24 -14.04 10.12 -12.71
CA GLY A 24 -14.29 10.88 -13.93
C GLY A 24 -13.04 11.14 -14.80
N MET A 25 -11.87 10.62 -14.41
CA MET A 25 -10.68 10.65 -15.24
C MET A 25 -10.64 9.45 -16.18
N ILE A 26 -10.27 9.70 -17.42
CA ILE A 26 -9.89 8.62 -18.34
C ILE A 26 -8.42 8.25 -18.15
N TYR A 27 -8.05 7.03 -18.56
CA TYR A 27 -6.68 6.52 -18.40
C TYR A 27 -5.60 7.47 -18.95
N ASP A 28 -5.86 8.09 -20.10
CA ASP A 28 -4.90 9.03 -20.72
C ASP A 28 -4.75 10.33 -19.91
N GLN A 29 -5.83 10.84 -19.31
CA GLN A 29 -5.77 11.99 -18.40
C GLN A 29 -5.00 11.64 -17.13
N PHE A 30 -5.21 10.44 -16.58
CA PHE A 30 -4.43 9.96 -15.45
C PHE A 30 -2.94 9.83 -15.79
N LEU A 31 -2.59 9.35 -16.98
CA LEU A 31 -1.21 9.23 -17.45
C LEU A 31 -0.50 10.59 -17.58
N HIS A 32 -1.24 11.64 -17.94
CA HIS A 32 -0.69 12.98 -18.11
C HIS A 32 -0.83 13.88 -16.85
N ASP A 33 -1.49 13.40 -15.79
CA ASP A 33 -1.66 14.13 -14.53
C ASP A 33 -0.71 13.61 -13.43
N ASP A 34 0.51 14.14 -13.45
CA ASP A 34 1.57 13.84 -12.47
C ASP A 34 1.15 14.10 -11.01
N ARG A 35 0.27 15.08 -10.77
CA ARG A 35 -0.23 15.39 -9.44
C ARG A 35 -1.09 14.25 -8.89
N THR A 36 -2.00 13.74 -9.71
CA THR A 36 -2.87 12.63 -9.33
C THR A 36 -2.08 11.35 -9.16
N GLN A 37 -1.11 11.08 -10.04
CA GLN A 37 -0.18 9.95 -9.87
C GLN A 37 0.59 10.04 -8.56
N SER A 38 1.19 11.19 -8.27
CA SER A 38 1.93 11.44 -7.03
C SER A 38 1.05 11.26 -5.79
N ALA A 39 -0.21 11.72 -5.83
CA ALA A 39 -1.17 11.52 -4.74
C ALA A 39 -1.48 10.04 -4.51
N VAL A 40 -1.69 9.27 -5.58
CA VAL A 40 -1.95 7.82 -5.52
C VAL A 40 -0.74 7.06 -4.98
N ILE A 41 0.46 7.33 -5.50
CA ILE A 41 1.72 6.70 -5.03
C ILE A 41 1.93 6.99 -3.55
N ARG A 42 1.74 8.25 -3.12
CA ARG A 42 1.90 8.64 -1.71
C ARG A 42 0.95 7.88 -0.78
N LYS A 43 -0.29 7.60 -1.22
CA LYS A 43 -1.23 6.78 -0.44
C LYS A 43 -0.73 5.35 -0.31
N PHE A 44 -0.20 4.74 -1.36
CA PHE A 44 0.38 3.40 -1.29
C PHE A 44 1.61 3.32 -0.39
N GLU A 45 2.48 4.33 -0.39
CA GLU A 45 3.64 4.39 0.52
C GLU A 45 3.22 4.42 2.00
N ILE A 46 2.22 5.24 2.35
CA ILE A 46 1.73 5.35 3.73
C ILE A 46 1.14 4.02 4.20
N ILE A 47 0.39 3.33 3.34
CA ILE A 47 -0.14 2.00 3.61
C ILE A 47 0.99 0.97 3.76
N GLY A 48 1.99 1.02 2.87
CA GLY A 48 3.13 0.10 2.87
C GLY A 48 3.99 0.23 4.13
N GLU A 49 4.26 1.45 4.56
CA GLU A 49 4.96 1.72 5.83
C GLU A 49 4.12 1.23 7.02
N ALA A 50 2.82 1.54 7.06
CA ALA A 50 1.92 1.04 8.11
C ALA A 50 1.82 -0.50 8.15
N ALA A 51 1.96 -1.17 7.00
CA ALA A 51 2.01 -2.63 6.91
C ALA A 51 3.31 -3.19 7.50
N ARG A 52 4.44 -2.54 7.19
CA ARG A 52 5.77 -2.97 7.63
C ARG A 52 5.92 -2.88 9.14
N PHE A 53 5.38 -1.83 9.78
CA PHE A 53 5.34 -1.70 11.24
C PHE A 53 4.42 -2.71 11.94
N ARG A 54 3.42 -3.27 11.24
CA ARG A 54 2.48 -4.26 11.79
C ARG A 54 2.83 -5.70 11.46
N CYS A 55 3.94 -5.95 10.75
CA CYS A 55 4.54 -7.26 10.66
C CYS A 55 5.53 -7.38 11.84
N PRO A 56 5.18 -8.09 12.94
CA PRO A 56 6.22 -8.49 13.87
C PRO A 56 7.17 -9.38 13.06
N SER A 57 8.46 -9.21 13.27
CA SER A 57 9.58 -10.02 12.77
C SER A 57 9.51 -11.51 13.18
N GLY A 58 8.33 -12.12 13.16
CA GLY A 58 8.06 -13.44 13.71
C GLY A 58 6.78 -14.13 13.22
N ARG A 59 6.05 -13.59 12.24
CA ARG A 59 5.06 -14.40 11.52
C ARG A 59 5.60 -14.73 10.14
N SER A 60 6.17 -15.93 10.02
CA SER A 60 6.47 -16.59 8.77
C SER A 60 5.18 -16.69 7.94
N ILE A 61 4.88 -15.65 7.16
CA ILE A 61 4.08 -15.81 5.96
C ILE A 61 4.90 -16.79 5.13
N PRO A 62 4.42 -18.02 4.83
CA PRO A 62 5.16 -18.90 3.95
C PRO A 62 5.39 -18.09 2.67
N PRO A 63 6.65 -17.95 2.21
CA PRO A 63 6.93 -17.18 1.02
C PRO A 63 6.03 -17.73 -0.09
N PHE A 64 5.32 -16.83 -0.78
CA PHE A 64 4.66 -17.20 -2.02
C PHE A 64 5.70 -17.92 -2.89
N PRO A 65 5.42 -19.11 -3.43
CA PRO A 65 6.42 -19.85 -4.19
C PRO A 65 6.88 -18.99 -5.38
N GLY A 66 8.07 -18.40 -5.28
CA GLY A 66 8.67 -17.53 -6.31
C GLY A 66 9.06 -16.11 -5.90
N ALA A 67 8.63 -15.59 -4.73
CA ALA A 67 8.98 -14.23 -4.32
C ALA A 67 10.30 -14.19 -3.52
N ARG A 68 11.41 -13.87 -4.19
CA ARG A 68 12.73 -13.70 -3.55
C ARG A 68 12.86 -12.28 -2.97
N TRP A 69 12.45 -12.08 -1.73
CA TRP A 69 12.69 -10.81 -1.01
C TRP A 69 14.18 -10.69 -0.68
N ARG A 70 14.90 -9.76 -1.34
CA ARG A 70 16.27 -9.38 -0.95
C ARG A 70 16.20 -8.18 0.00
N GLY A 71 16.67 -8.34 1.23
CA GLY A 71 16.83 -7.22 2.16
C GLY A 71 16.56 -7.48 3.65
N CYS A 72 16.22 -8.70 4.08
CA CYS A 72 16.27 -9.04 5.50
C CYS A 72 17.65 -9.59 5.85
N GLY A 73 18.60 -8.68 6.10
CA GLY A 73 19.82 -9.02 6.81
C GLY A 73 19.46 -9.38 8.25
N ILE A 74 19.52 -10.67 8.56
CA ILE A 74 19.53 -11.17 9.93
C ILE A 74 21.01 -11.18 10.32
N ASN A 75 21.38 -10.34 11.28
CA ASN A 75 22.47 -10.68 12.19
C ASN A 75 21.85 -11.44 13.35
#